data_AF-A0A197JC23-F1
#
_entry.id   AF-A0A197JC23-F1
#
_cell.length_a   1.000
_cell.length_b   1.000
_cell.length_c   1.000
_cell.angle_alpha   90.00
_cell.angle_beta   90.00
_cell.angle_gamma   90.00
#
_symmetry.space_group_name_H-M   'P 1'
#
loop_
_entity.id
_entity.type
_entity.pdbx_description
1 polymer ?
#
loop_
_entity_poly.entity_id
_entity_poly.type
_entity_poly.pdbx_seq_one_letter_code
_entity_poly.pdbx_strand_id
1 'polypeptide(L)' 'LEYYIHWRGYPVSERTWEPAACVKNSPDLVREFHLQHPHKPSQRPLGTRP' A
#
# COMPACT_ATOMS: atom_id res chain seq x y z
N LEU A 1 -2.12 1.84 9.65
CA LEU A 1 -1.85 1.13 8.38
C LEU A 1 -0.67 1.78 7.71
N GLU A 2 0.33 0.97 7.38
CA GLU A 2 1.57 1.40 6.77
C GLU A 2 1.93 0.44 5.63
N TYR A 3 2.68 0.94 4.66
CA TYR A 3 3.17 0.16 3.53
C TYR A 3 4.69 0.15 3.55
N TYR A 4 5.28 -1.01 3.30
CA TYR A 4 6.71 -1.14 3.14
C TYR A 4 7.08 -0.86 1.68
N ILE A 5 7.67 0.31 1.42
CA ILE A 5 7.87 0.84 0.08
C ILE A 5 9.26 0.52 -0.44
N HIS A 6 9.30 0.01 -1.67
CA HIS A 6 10.52 -0.06 -2.45
C HIS A 6 10.64 1.14 -3.36
N TRP A 7 11.61 2.01 -3.06
CA TRP A 7 11.85 3.23 -3.79
C TRP A 7 12.56 2.95 -5.12
N ARG A 8 12.07 3.58 -6.18
CA ARG A 8 12.66 3.46 -7.52
C ARG A 8 14.08 4.04 -7.50
N GLY A 9 15.05 3.25 -7.93
CA GLY A 9 16.46 3.67 -7.99
C GLY A 9 17.25 3.46 -6.69
N TYR A 10 16.62 2.90 -5.65
CA TYR A 10 17.28 2.61 -4.38
C TYR A 10 17.38 1.11 -4.14
N PRO A 11 18.41 0.64 -3.40
CA PRO A 11 18.54 -0.76 -3.06
C PRO A 11 17.44 -1.22 -2.10
N VAL A 12 17.27 -2.54 -1.99
CA VAL A 12 16.30 -3.17 -1.08
C VAL A 12 16.53 -2.80 0.39
N SER A 13 17.78 -2.52 0.77
CA SER A 13 18.16 -2.09 2.12
C SER A 13 17.59 -0.73 2.52
N GLU A 14 17.18 0.10 1.56
CA GLU A 14 16.62 1.43 1.79
C GLU A 14 15.10 1.47 1.75
N ARG A 15 14.44 0.31 1.79
CA ARG A 15 12.99 0.25 1.93
C ARG A 15 12.56 0.80 3.29
N THR A 16 11.55 1.65 3.28
CA THR A 16 11.00 2.30 4.47
C THR A 16 9.53 1.92 4.67
N TRP A 17 9.07 2.02 5.92
CA TRP A 17 7.65 1.96 6.24
C TRP A 17 7.05 3.37 6.10
N GLU A 18 6.08 3.50 5.20
CA GLU A 18 5.39 4.75 4.96
C GLU A 18 3.94 4.68 5.46
N PRO A 19 3.45 5.72 6.16
CA PRO A 19 2.04 5.84 6.48
C PRO A 19 1.17 5.75 5.22
N ALA A 20 0.00 5.13 5.34
CA ALA A 20 -0.92 5.01 4.20
C ALA A 20 -1.33 6.37 3.58
N ALA A 21 -1.23 7.46 4.35
CA ALA A 21 -1.43 8.82 3.84
C ALA A 21 -0.35 9.28 2.83
N CYS A 22 0.88 8.79 2.95
CA CYS A 22 2.02 9.15 2.09
C CYS A 22 1.97 8.45 0.72
N VAL A 23 1.28 7.32 0.61
CA VAL A 23 1.21 6.52 -0.62
C VAL A 23 -0.04 6.79 -1.46
N LYS A 24 -0.84 7.80 -1.09
CA LYS A 24 -2.07 8.18 -1.80
C LYS A 24 -1.85 8.57 -3.26
N ASN A 25 -0.63 9.01 -3.60
CA ASN A 25 -0.24 9.38 -4.96
C ASN A 25 0.02 8.17 -5.88
N SER A 26 -0.10 6.94 -5.37
CA SER A 26 0.13 5.71 -6.14
C SER A 26 -1.01 4.71 -5.95
N PRO A 27 -2.26 5.09 -6.27
CA PRO A 27 -3.43 4.25 -6.02
C PRO A 27 -3.41 2.93 -6.79
N ASP A 28 -2.78 2.90 -7.97
CA ASP A 28 -2.68 1.70 -8.80
C ASP A 28 -1.80 0.62 -8.17
N LEU A 29 -0.62 1.00 -7.65
CA LEU A 29 0.29 0.08 -6.96
C LEU A 29 -0.34 -0.47 -5.67
N VAL A 30 -1.04 0.39 -4.93
CA VAL A 30 -1.77 -0.04 -3.72
C VAL A 30 -2.89 -1.02 -4.07
N ARG A 31 -3.64 -0.75 -5.15
CA ARG A 31 -4.70 -1.64 -5.63
C ARG A 31 -4.14 -2.99 -6.05
N GLU A 32 -3.07 -3.01 -6.84
CA GLU A 32 -2.43 -4.25 -7.29
C GLU A 32 -1.91 -5.07 -6.10
N PHE A 33 -1.27 -4.43 -5.12
CA PHE A 33 -0.83 -5.08 -3.89
C PHE A 33 -1.99 -5.78 -3.15
N HIS A 34 -3.13 -5.10 -2.99
CA HIS A 34 -4.30 -5.68 -2.32
C HIS A 34 -5.03 -6.74 -3.15
N LEU A 35 -4.95 -6.69 -4.48
CA LEU A 35 -5.45 -7.77 -5.35
C LEU A 35 -4.65 -9.06 -5.16
N GLN A 36 -3.31 -8.95 -5.03
CA GLN A 36 -2.43 -10.09 -4.78
C GLN A 36 -2.46 -10.55 -3.31
N HIS A 37 -2.83 -9.65 -2.39
CA HIS A 37 -2.85 -9.91 -0.96
C HIS A 37 -4.17 -9.50 -0.30
N PRO A 38 -5.29 -10.17 -0.61
CA PRO A 38 -6.64 -9.75 -0.20
C PRO A 38 -6.87 -9.76 1.31
N HIS A 39 -6.05 -10.48 2.08
CA HIS A 39 -6.12 -10.52 3.54
C HIS A 39 -5.30 -9.42 4.23
N LYS A 40 -4.54 -8.61 3.49
CA LYS A 40 -3.78 -7.51 4.11
C LYS A 40 -4.73 -6.36 4.48
N PRO A 41 -4.44 -5.62 5.57
CA PRO A 41 -5.31 -4.53 5.96
C PRO A 41 -5.24 -3.40 4.92
N SER A 42 -6.40 -2.88 4.50
CA SER A 42 -6.49 -1.78 3.54
C SER A 42 -7.17 -0.56 4.18
N GLN A 43 -6.97 0.64 3.63
CA GLN A 43 -7.66 1.84 4.12
C GLN A 43 -9.15 1.87 3.80
N ARG A 44 -9.65 0.93 2.99
CA ARG A 44 -11.09 0.86 2.74
C ARG A 44 -11.74 0.24 3.97
N PRO A 45 -12.74 0.90 4.60
CA PRO A 45 -13.59 0.20 5.53
C PRO A 45 -14.26 -0.95 4.77
N LEU A 46 -14.12 -2.17 5.30
CA LEU A 46 -14.87 -3.33 4.86
C LEU A 46 -16.37 -3.00 4.94
N GLY A 47 -17.02 -2.87 3.79
CA GLY A 47 -18.48 -2.83 3.69
C GLY A 47 -19.11 -1.44 3.70
N THR A 48 -19.22 -0.83 2.52
CA THR A 48 -20.46 -0.14 2.16
C THR A 48 -20.96 -0.81 0.89
N ARG A 49 -21.71 -1.90 1.07
CA ARG A 49 -22.70 -2.31 0.07
C ARG A 49 -23.92 -1.41 0.30
N PRO A 50 -24.49 -0.75 -0.72
CA PRO A 50 -25.88 -0.34 -0.65
C PRO A 50 -26.78 -1.57 -0.49
#